data_AF-A0A7K2EAQ7-F1
#
_entry.id   AF-A0A7K2EAQ7-F1
#
_cell.length_a   1.000
_cell.length_b   1.000
_cell.length_c   1.000
_cell.angle_alpha   90.00
_cell.angle_beta   90.00
_cell.angle_gamma   90.00
#
_symmetry.space_group_name_H-M   'P 1'
#
loop_
_entity.id
_entity.type
_entity.pdbx_description
1 polymer ?
#
loop_
_entity_poly.entity_id
_entity_poly.type
_entity_poly.pdbx_seq_one_letter_code
_entity_poly.pdbx_strand_id
1 'polypeptide(L)'
;MLALLLAVAAAAGSASAQSDEEIVRQGRQTVRDTKAQREDLDRAAEAAAGSLDAATAEAEDLIDALNKAQASVDAQQAALDEAERAVMDAEAIVSEAEIRISELEDELLATREGLREAVIESYVSFQAPTGTFSVLGSDPWQNAREEALAGFAAGSRIDDIDELRRIGEELERWRLQAVGAADAAEAHRRAAALILADLRAAVDREAELSVAAEERVERRLYEVQTIRQLDAALAAEIEAAEREIAAALERQRAEEEARRRAEEARRRAEEARLRAEQEAAEGRALAESVDPSDSGLPLVWVRGFEVHVQIAEAVDGLVAAMEAEGFNLGGWGYRTATEQINLRRSNCGASEWEIWSKPSSTCRPPTARPGRSNHERGLAIDLTNNGRLITSRNSAVFQALQRLAPQFGLKNLPSEPWHWSVDGR
;
A
#
# COMPACT_ATOMS: atom_id res chain seq x y z
N MET A 1 22.76 -31.51 -23.99
CA MET A 1 24.14 -31.88 -23.62
C MET A 1 24.21 -32.11 -22.12
N LEU A 2 24.10 -33.36 -21.67
CA LEU A 2 24.95 -33.94 -20.63
C LEU A 2 24.62 -35.44 -20.58
N ALA A 3 25.52 -36.26 -21.12
CA ALA A 3 25.45 -37.70 -21.07
C ALA A 3 25.97 -38.16 -19.71
N LEU A 4 25.19 -38.97 -18.99
CA LEU A 4 25.66 -39.64 -17.78
C LEU A 4 26.14 -41.05 -18.16
N LEU A 5 27.44 -41.13 -18.42
CA LEU A 5 28.21 -42.37 -18.55
C LEU A 5 28.34 -43.03 -17.17
N LEU A 6 27.74 -44.22 -16.99
CA LEU A 6 28.08 -45.10 -15.88
C LEU A 6 29.36 -45.86 -16.23
N ALA A 7 30.47 -45.42 -15.64
CA ALA A 7 31.74 -46.13 -15.62
C ALA A 7 31.70 -47.21 -14.54
N VAL A 8 31.88 -48.48 -14.95
CA VAL A 8 32.11 -49.61 -14.04
C VAL A 8 33.56 -49.54 -13.58
N ALA A 9 33.78 -49.13 -12.33
CA ALA A 9 35.07 -49.23 -11.67
C ALA A 9 35.21 -50.60 -11.01
N ALA A 10 36.15 -51.41 -11.50
CA ALA A 10 36.54 -52.68 -10.89
C ALA A 10 37.33 -52.41 -9.59
N ALA A 11 36.66 -52.54 -8.45
CA ALA A 11 37.30 -52.66 -7.15
C ALA A 11 37.30 -54.13 -6.73
N ALA A 12 38.48 -54.75 -6.71
CA ALA A 12 38.73 -56.05 -6.13
C ALA A 12 38.60 -55.96 -4.60
N GLY A 13 37.37 -55.99 -4.11
CA GLY A 13 37.01 -56.34 -2.74
C GLY A 13 36.29 -57.67 -2.78
N SER A 14 36.59 -58.56 -1.85
CA SER A 14 35.96 -59.87 -1.69
C SER A 14 34.44 -59.72 -1.52
N ALA A 15 33.71 -59.73 -2.63
CA ALA A 15 32.26 -59.77 -2.68
C ALA A 15 31.83 -61.19 -2.31
N SER A 16 31.09 -61.31 -1.20
CA SER A 16 30.25 -62.47 -0.96
C SER A 16 29.34 -62.63 -2.18
N ALA A 17 29.50 -63.72 -2.93
CA ALA A 17 28.60 -64.10 -3.98
C ALA A 17 27.21 -64.31 -3.35
N GLN A 18 26.37 -63.26 -3.38
CA GLN A 18 24.95 -63.44 -3.12
C GLN A 18 24.45 -64.35 -4.22
N SER A 19 23.88 -65.50 -3.83
CA SER A 19 23.27 -66.43 -4.80
C SER A 19 22.17 -65.71 -5.60
N ASP A 20 21.95 -66.08 -6.85
CA ASP A 20 20.87 -65.52 -7.70
C ASP A 20 19.50 -65.52 -6.98
N GLU A 21 19.27 -66.50 -6.12
CA GLU A 21 18.08 -66.62 -5.27
C GLU A 21 17.94 -65.47 -4.24
N GLU A 22 19.06 -64.97 -3.72
CA GLU A 22 19.10 -63.85 -2.77
C GLU A 22 18.85 -62.50 -3.45
N ILE A 23 19.36 -62.32 -4.67
CA ILE A 23 19.11 -61.13 -5.50
C ILE A 23 17.62 -61.07 -5.90
N VAL A 24 17.06 -62.19 -6.36
CA VAL A 24 15.62 -62.28 -6.71
C VAL A 24 14.74 -62.05 -5.48
N ARG A 25 15.14 -62.55 -4.31
CA ARG A 25 14.41 -62.30 -3.05
C ARG A 25 14.46 -60.83 -2.65
N GLN A 26 15.63 -60.19 -2.72
CA GLN A 26 15.77 -58.77 -2.42
C GLN A 26 14.97 -57.92 -3.40
N GLY A 27 15.01 -58.20 -4.71
CA GLY A 27 14.20 -57.51 -5.70
C GLY A 27 12.69 -57.61 -5.43
N ARG A 28 12.20 -58.81 -5.09
CA ARG A 28 10.79 -59.01 -4.69
C ARG A 28 10.40 -58.26 -3.42
N GLN A 29 11.32 -58.14 -2.47
CA GLN A 29 11.09 -57.37 -1.25
C GLN A 29 10.98 -55.87 -1.57
N THR A 30 11.91 -55.33 -2.37
CA THR A 30 11.88 -53.93 -2.80
C THR A 30 10.58 -53.59 -3.53
N VAL A 31 10.12 -54.42 -4.47
CA VAL A 31 8.84 -54.19 -5.18
C VAL A 31 7.64 -54.18 -4.23
N ARG A 32 7.63 -55.06 -3.23
CA ARG A 32 6.57 -55.08 -2.20
C ARG A 32 6.61 -53.84 -1.32
N ASP A 33 7.81 -53.41 -0.93
CA ASP A 33 8.01 -52.24 -0.09
C ASP A 33 7.60 -50.96 -0.84
N THR A 34 7.95 -50.83 -2.13
CA THR A 34 7.51 -49.72 -2.98
C THR A 34 5.99 -49.69 -3.15
N LYS A 35 5.36 -50.85 -3.34
CA LYS A 35 3.90 -50.95 -3.42
C LYS A 35 3.22 -50.56 -2.11
N ALA A 36 3.74 -51.02 -0.98
CA ALA A 36 3.21 -50.69 0.34
C ALA A 36 3.35 -49.19 0.64
N GLN A 37 4.51 -48.60 0.33
CA GLN A 37 4.74 -47.16 0.47
C GLN A 37 3.76 -46.34 -0.36
N ARG A 38 3.46 -46.76 -1.60
CA ARG A 38 2.46 -46.11 -2.45
C ARG A 38 1.06 -46.20 -1.83
N GLU A 39 0.65 -47.38 -1.37
CA GLU A 39 -0.65 -47.57 -0.71
C GLU A 39 -0.77 -46.79 0.60
N ASP A 40 0.34 -46.59 1.32
CA ASP A 40 0.41 -45.72 2.50
C ASP A 40 0.27 -44.24 2.11
N LEU A 41 0.95 -43.79 1.05
CA LEU A 41 0.85 -42.43 0.52
C LEU A 41 -0.57 -42.12 0.03
N ASP A 42 -1.19 -43.02 -0.71
CA ASP A 42 -2.57 -42.87 -1.17
C ASP A 42 -3.54 -42.77 -0.01
N ARG A 43 -3.43 -43.65 0.99
CA ARG A 43 -4.25 -43.57 2.20
C ARG A 43 -4.01 -42.31 3.00
N ALA A 44 -2.76 -41.84 3.07
CA ALA A 44 -2.42 -40.58 3.73
C ALA A 44 -3.03 -39.38 2.99
N ALA A 45 -3.01 -39.38 1.66
CA ALA A 45 -3.64 -38.37 0.82
C ALA A 45 -5.17 -38.41 0.95
N GLU A 46 -5.80 -39.60 0.93
CA GLU A 46 -7.24 -39.76 1.19
C GLU A 46 -7.63 -39.29 2.58
N ALA A 47 -6.88 -39.66 3.61
CA ALA A 47 -7.16 -39.22 4.97
C ALA A 47 -7.04 -37.70 5.10
N ALA A 48 -6.02 -37.12 4.46
CA ALA A 48 -5.81 -35.67 4.44
C ALA A 48 -6.90 -34.93 3.65
N ALA A 49 -7.45 -35.53 2.59
CA ALA A 49 -8.51 -34.91 1.78
C ALA A 49 -9.91 -35.09 2.39
N GLY A 50 -10.27 -36.33 2.75
CA GLY A 50 -11.62 -36.69 3.18
C GLY A 50 -12.01 -36.23 4.59
N SER A 51 -11.05 -35.83 5.43
CA SER A 51 -11.33 -35.29 6.77
C SER A 51 -11.24 -33.77 6.84
N LEU A 52 -10.79 -33.12 5.77
CA LEU A 52 -10.46 -31.70 5.77
C LEU A 52 -11.59 -30.89 5.16
N ASP A 53 -12.31 -30.13 5.99
CA ASP A 53 -13.10 -29.03 5.49
C ASP A 53 -12.14 -27.90 5.08
N ALA A 54 -11.85 -27.83 3.78
CA ALA A 54 -10.97 -26.82 3.21
C ALA A 54 -11.38 -25.40 3.61
N ALA A 55 -12.67 -25.15 3.88
CA ALA A 55 -13.15 -23.84 4.29
C ALA A 55 -12.70 -23.42 5.69
N THR A 56 -12.54 -24.38 6.61
CA THR A 56 -12.27 -24.12 8.04
C THR A 56 -10.92 -24.62 8.53
N ALA A 57 -10.27 -25.54 7.82
CA ALA A 57 -8.98 -26.12 8.22
C ALA A 57 -7.90 -25.05 8.45
N GLU A 58 -6.80 -25.39 9.13
CA GLU A 58 -5.66 -24.47 9.18
C GLU A 58 -4.98 -24.38 7.80
N ALA A 59 -4.30 -23.26 7.52
CA ALA A 59 -3.64 -23.06 6.24
C ALA A 59 -2.50 -24.07 6.02
N GLU A 60 -1.80 -24.45 7.09
CA GLU A 60 -0.73 -25.44 7.07
C GLU A 60 -1.27 -26.84 6.72
N ASP A 61 -2.40 -27.24 7.32
CA ASP A 61 -3.05 -28.53 7.04
C ASP A 61 -3.51 -28.63 5.58
N LEU A 62 -4.04 -27.54 5.02
CA LEU A 62 -4.46 -27.50 3.61
C LEU A 62 -3.26 -27.61 2.65
N ILE A 63 -2.14 -26.96 2.97
CA ILE A 63 -0.91 -27.06 2.19
C ILE A 63 -0.34 -28.49 2.27
N ASP A 64 -0.33 -29.10 3.45
CA ASP A 64 0.12 -30.48 3.64
C ASP A 64 -0.78 -31.47 2.87
N ALA A 65 -2.10 -31.27 2.88
CA ALA A 65 -3.03 -32.08 2.10
C ALA A 65 -2.79 -31.96 0.59
N LEU A 66 -2.59 -30.75 0.07
CA LEU A 66 -2.25 -30.52 -1.34
C LEU A 66 -0.93 -31.19 -1.74
N ASN A 67 0.12 -31.06 -0.90
CA ASN A 67 1.40 -31.70 -1.14
C ASN A 67 1.30 -33.23 -1.14
N LYS A 68 0.50 -33.81 -0.24
CA LYS A 68 0.24 -35.25 -0.20
C LYS A 68 -0.55 -35.73 -1.42
N ALA A 69 -1.53 -34.95 -1.87
CA ALA A 69 -2.29 -35.26 -3.09
C ALA A 69 -1.37 -35.27 -4.32
N GLN A 70 -0.54 -34.23 -4.48
CA GLN A 70 0.47 -34.19 -5.56
C GLN A 70 1.44 -35.38 -5.49
N ALA A 71 1.95 -35.70 -4.29
CA ALA A 71 2.87 -36.83 -4.11
C ALA A 71 2.21 -38.19 -4.45
N SER A 72 0.92 -38.34 -4.17
CA SER A 72 0.12 -39.50 -4.57
C SER A 72 -0.01 -39.59 -6.09
N VAL A 73 -0.34 -38.49 -6.78
CA VAL A 73 -0.41 -38.43 -8.25
C VAL A 73 0.94 -38.80 -8.88
N ASP A 74 2.04 -38.22 -8.41
CA ASP A 74 3.39 -38.50 -8.91
C ASP A 74 3.76 -39.98 -8.72
N ALA A 75 3.43 -40.56 -7.56
CA ALA A 75 3.68 -41.96 -7.27
C ALA A 75 2.85 -42.90 -8.17
N GLN A 76 1.59 -42.56 -8.44
CA GLN A 76 0.72 -43.35 -9.31
C GLN A 76 1.15 -43.26 -10.78
N GLN A 77 1.59 -42.09 -11.25
CA GLN A 77 2.14 -41.92 -12.59
C GLN A 77 3.42 -42.76 -12.78
N ALA A 78 4.35 -42.69 -11.83
CA ALA A 78 5.57 -43.49 -11.89
C ALA A 78 5.29 -45.00 -11.91
N ALA A 79 4.28 -45.44 -11.14
CA ALA A 79 3.85 -46.83 -11.14
C ALA A 79 3.19 -47.26 -12.45
N LEU A 80 2.43 -46.37 -13.10
CA LEU A 80 1.84 -46.62 -14.41
C LEU A 80 2.94 -46.79 -15.46
N ASP A 81 3.92 -45.88 -15.48
CA ASP A 81 5.07 -45.93 -16.40
C ASP A 81 5.89 -47.22 -16.21
N GLU A 82 6.01 -47.71 -14.98
CA GLU A 82 6.66 -49.00 -14.69
C GLU A 82 5.82 -50.20 -15.18
N ALA A 83 4.51 -50.18 -14.95
CA ALA A 83 3.62 -51.24 -15.40
C ALA A 83 3.56 -51.33 -16.93
N GLU A 84 3.53 -50.19 -17.63
CA GLU A 84 3.58 -50.12 -19.09
C GLU A 84 4.90 -50.66 -19.65
N ARG A 85 6.03 -50.32 -19.02
CA ARG A 85 7.33 -50.92 -19.37
C ARG A 85 7.33 -52.44 -19.19
N ALA A 86 6.75 -52.96 -18.11
CA ALA A 86 6.65 -54.40 -17.88
C ALA A 86 5.77 -55.11 -18.94
N VAL A 87 4.71 -54.44 -19.43
CA VAL A 87 3.93 -54.94 -20.59
C VAL A 87 4.81 -55.03 -21.82
N MET A 88 5.54 -53.95 -22.16
CA MET A 88 6.42 -53.91 -23.33
C MET A 88 7.51 -54.99 -23.28
N ASP A 89 8.13 -55.19 -22.11
CA ASP A 89 9.18 -56.20 -21.93
C ASP A 89 8.61 -57.62 -22.12
N ALA A 90 7.43 -57.90 -21.56
CA ALA A 90 6.78 -59.20 -21.73
C ALA A 90 6.34 -59.44 -23.19
N GLU A 91 5.81 -58.43 -23.87
CA GLU A 91 5.45 -58.52 -25.30
C GLU A 91 6.68 -58.70 -26.20
N ALA A 92 7.82 -58.11 -25.85
CA ALA A 92 9.09 -58.34 -26.55
C ALA A 92 9.54 -59.80 -26.43
N ILE A 93 9.42 -60.41 -25.24
CA ILE A 93 9.73 -61.84 -25.03
C ILE A 93 8.78 -62.74 -25.84
N VAL A 94 7.49 -62.40 -25.93
CA VAL A 94 6.52 -63.13 -26.77
C VAL A 94 6.97 -63.08 -28.23
N SER A 95 7.28 -61.90 -28.75
CA SER A 95 7.73 -61.71 -30.13
C SER A 95 9.02 -62.49 -30.44
N GLU A 96 10.00 -62.44 -29.53
CA GLU A 96 11.25 -63.21 -29.67
C GLU A 96 10.97 -64.72 -29.69
N ALA A 97 10.12 -65.21 -28.78
CA ALA A 97 9.75 -66.62 -28.72
C ALA A 97 9.01 -67.07 -29.98
N GLU A 98 8.10 -66.26 -30.53
CA GLU A 98 7.39 -66.55 -31.77
C GLU A 98 8.32 -66.66 -32.97
N ILE A 99 9.30 -65.76 -33.09
CA ILE A 99 10.34 -65.83 -34.13
C ILE A 99 11.11 -67.15 -34.00
N ARG A 100 11.57 -67.48 -32.78
CA ARG A 100 12.37 -68.70 -32.57
C ARG A 100 11.56 -69.98 -32.79
N ILE A 101 10.27 -69.97 -32.44
CA ILE A 101 9.34 -71.07 -32.75
C ILE A 101 9.26 -71.27 -34.26
N SER A 102 9.09 -70.21 -35.04
CA SER A 102 9.03 -70.30 -36.51
C SER A 102 10.33 -70.87 -37.09
N GLU A 103 11.49 -70.39 -36.63
CA GLU A 103 12.79 -70.91 -37.08
C GLU A 103 12.96 -72.40 -36.75
N LEU A 104 12.59 -72.82 -35.54
CA LEU A 104 12.66 -74.21 -35.11
C LEU A 104 11.67 -75.11 -35.88
N GLU A 105 10.50 -74.60 -36.28
CA GLU A 105 9.56 -75.33 -37.12
C GLU A 105 10.11 -75.56 -38.53
N ASP A 106 10.79 -74.55 -39.10
CA ASP A 106 11.48 -74.66 -40.38
C ASP A 106 12.68 -75.62 -40.31
N GLU A 107 13.52 -75.51 -39.26
CA GLU A 107 14.62 -76.44 -38.97
C GLU A 107 14.10 -77.90 -38.83
N LEU A 108 13.00 -78.09 -38.09
CA LEU A 108 12.37 -79.39 -37.91
C LEU A 108 11.89 -79.99 -39.23
N LEU A 109 11.31 -79.16 -40.11
CA LEU A 109 10.85 -79.60 -41.43
C LEU A 109 12.05 -79.98 -42.31
N ALA A 110 13.08 -79.15 -42.36
CA ALA A 110 14.29 -79.41 -43.14
C ALA A 110 15.00 -80.70 -42.69
N THR A 111 15.18 -80.92 -41.38
CA THR A 111 15.80 -82.14 -40.85
C THR A 111 14.95 -83.39 -41.15
N ARG A 112 13.61 -83.27 -41.14
CA ARG A 112 12.72 -84.38 -41.55
C ARG A 112 12.84 -84.71 -43.03
N GLU A 113 12.94 -83.69 -43.89
CA GLU A 113 13.14 -83.88 -45.32
C GLU A 113 14.51 -84.52 -45.60
N GLY A 114 15.58 -84.05 -44.96
CA GLY A 114 16.91 -84.67 -45.03
C GLY A 114 16.92 -86.13 -44.59
N LEU A 115 16.25 -86.47 -43.47
CA LEU A 115 16.12 -87.85 -43.02
C LEU A 115 15.37 -88.72 -44.05
N ARG A 116 14.31 -88.17 -44.68
CA ARG A 116 13.55 -88.88 -45.72
C ARG A 116 14.42 -89.14 -46.96
N GLU A 117 15.18 -88.15 -47.41
CA GLU A 117 16.10 -88.30 -48.54
C GLU A 117 17.17 -89.35 -48.24
N ALA A 118 17.79 -89.30 -47.06
CA ALA A 118 18.79 -90.29 -46.63
C ALA A 118 18.22 -91.72 -46.58
N VAL A 119 16.96 -91.89 -46.17
CA VAL A 119 16.27 -93.20 -46.19
C VAL A 119 16.03 -93.66 -47.63
N ILE A 120 15.57 -92.78 -48.52
CA ILE A 120 15.37 -93.10 -49.94
C ILE A 120 16.70 -93.47 -50.61
N GLU A 121 17.75 -92.68 -50.41
CA GLU A 121 19.09 -92.95 -50.94
C GLU A 121 19.63 -94.29 -50.43
N SER A 122 19.49 -94.57 -49.12
CA SER A 122 19.90 -95.85 -48.54
C SER A 122 19.13 -97.04 -49.13
N TYR A 123 17.84 -96.87 -49.47
CA TYR A 123 17.03 -97.94 -50.08
C TYR A 123 17.39 -98.15 -51.56
N VAL A 124 17.59 -97.07 -52.32
CA VAL A 124 17.98 -97.12 -53.73
C VAL A 124 19.39 -97.68 -53.91
N SER A 125 20.37 -97.23 -53.12
CA SER A 125 21.75 -97.76 -53.15
C SER A 125 21.82 -99.24 -52.78
N PHE A 126 20.93 -99.73 -51.91
CA PHE A 126 20.81 -101.16 -51.62
C PHE A 126 20.23 -101.98 -52.79
N GLN A 127 19.41 -101.36 -53.65
CA GLN A 127 18.69 -102.00 -54.76
C GLN A 127 19.29 -101.76 -56.15
N ALA A 128 20.38 -100.98 -56.26
CA ALA A 128 21.05 -100.73 -57.54
C ALA A 128 22.56 -100.49 -57.36
N PRO A 129 23.41 -100.99 -58.29
CA PRO A 129 24.87 -100.81 -58.27
C PRO A 129 25.26 -99.40 -58.75
N THR A 130 24.81 -98.37 -58.04
CA THR A 130 24.96 -96.95 -58.41
C THR A 130 26.10 -96.23 -57.69
N GLY A 131 26.80 -96.91 -56.77
CA GLY A 131 27.89 -96.34 -55.97
C GLY A 131 29.19 -96.12 -56.76
N THR A 132 30.04 -95.21 -56.26
CA THR A 132 31.30 -94.81 -56.89
C THR A 132 32.26 -95.99 -57.10
N PHE A 133 32.21 -96.99 -56.20
CA PHE A 133 33.04 -98.20 -56.23
C PHE A 133 32.36 -99.40 -56.90
N SER A 134 31.11 -99.24 -57.33
CA SER A 134 30.34 -100.29 -57.99
C SER A 134 30.87 -100.65 -59.38
N VAL A 135 31.67 -99.77 -59.99
CA VAL A 135 32.34 -99.96 -61.29
C VAL A 135 33.66 -100.73 -61.17
N LEU A 136 34.22 -100.86 -59.95
CA LEU A 136 35.59 -101.35 -59.72
C LEU A 136 35.68 -102.77 -59.13
N GLY A 137 34.56 -103.38 -58.72
CA GLY A 137 34.53 -104.70 -58.08
C GLY A 137 34.02 -105.83 -58.97
N SER A 138 34.40 -107.08 -58.63
CA SER A 138 33.94 -108.30 -59.29
C SER A 138 32.46 -108.64 -59.01
N ASP A 139 31.88 -108.09 -57.94
CA ASP A 139 30.43 -108.11 -57.70
C ASP A 139 29.94 -106.68 -57.33
N PRO A 140 29.43 -105.92 -58.32
CA PRO A 140 28.88 -104.57 -58.12
C PRO A 140 27.81 -104.51 -57.02
N TRP A 141 27.06 -105.59 -56.81
CA TRP A 141 25.97 -105.65 -55.84
C TRP A 141 26.46 -105.81 -54.41
N GLN A 142 27.60 -106.46 -54.17
CA GLN A 142 28.21 -106.55 -52.83
C GLN A 142 28.77 -105.20 -52.41
N ASN A 143 29.50 -104.52 -53.31
CA ASN A 143 30.08 -103.21 -53.03
C ASN A 143 29.01 -102.17 -52.68
N ALA A 144 27.91 -102.13 -53.45
CA ALA A 144 26.79 -101.23 -53.17
C ALA A 144 26.14 -101.49 -51.80
N ARG A 145 26.06 -102.77 -51.38
CA ARG A 145 25.55 -103.14 -50.05
C ARG A 145 26.52 -102.76 -48.93
N GLU A 146 27.83 -102.97 -49.10
CA GLU A 146 28.84 -102.60 -48.11
C GLU A 146 28.93 -101.08 -47.93
N GLU A 147 28.83 -100.31 -49.02
CA GLU A 147 28.81 -98.84 -49.00
C GLU A 147 27.54 -98.30 -48.30
N ALA A 148 26.36 -98.87 -48.59
CA ALA A 148 25.12 -98.50 -47.91
C ALA A 148 25.13 -98.84 -46.40
N LEU A 149 25.74 -99.97 -46.01
CA LEU A 149 25.92 -100.35 -44.61
C LEU A 149 26.95 -99.47 -43.89
N ALA A 150 28.02 -99.05 -44.56
CA ALA A 150 28.98 -98.09 -44.01
C ALA A 150 28.33 -96.72 -43.73
N GLY A 151 27.45 -96.23 -44.62
CA GLY A 151 26.65 -95.03 -44.37
C GLY A 151 25.65 -95.18 -43.21
N PHE A 152 25.13 -96.38 -42.95
CA PHE A 152 24.33 -96.67 -41.75
C PHE A 152 25.18 -96.71 -40.48
N ALA A 153 26.39 -97.29 -40.56
CA ALA A 153 27.32 -97.42 -39.44
C ALA A 153 28.06 -96.10 -39.09
N ALA A 154 28.11 -95.13 -40.01
CA ALA A 154 28.81 -93.86 -39.84
C ALA A 154 28.09 -92.85 -38.91
N GLY A 155 26.99 -93.22 -38.24
CA GLY A 155 26.35 -92.41 -37.20
C GLY A 155 25.34 -91.37 -37.70
N SER A 156 25.46 -90.88 -38.93
CA SER A 156 24.65 -89.78 -39.49
C SER A 156 23.14 -89.90 -39.29
N ARG A 157 22.55 -91.10 -39.38
CA ARG A 157 21.09 -91.29 -39.16
C ARG A 157 20.67 -91.28 -37.69
N ILE A 158 21.55 -91.69 -36.78
CA ILE A 158 21.29 -91.60 -35.33
C ILE A 158 21.39 -90.13 -34.91
N ASP A 159 22.37 -89.42 -35.47
CA ASP A 159 22.58 -87.99 -35.23
C ASP A 159 21.36 -87.16 -35.66
N ASP A 160 20.75 -87.44 -36.83
CA ASP A 160 19.53 -86.74 -37.29
C ASP A 160 18.31 -87.00 -36.39
N ILE A 161 18.17 -88.22 -35.84
CA ILE A 161 17.07 -88.56 -34.93
C ILE A 161 17.24 -87.85 -33.58
N ASP A 162 18.46 -87.79 -33.07
CA ASP A 162 18.78 -87.06 -31.84
C ASP A 162 18.61 -85.55 -32.04
N GLU A 163 18.95 -85.02 -33.22
CA GLU A 163 18.71 -83.64 -33.61
C GLU A 163 17.21 -83.31 -33.69
N LEU A 164 16.39 -84.18 -34.30
CA LEU A 164 14.93 -84.03 -34.30
C LEU A 164 14.35 -84.00 -32.88
N ARG A 165 14.88 -84.84 -31.97
CA ARG A 165 14.48 -84.82 -30.55
C ARG A 165 14.87 -83.50 -29.90
N ARG A 166 16.11 -83.04 -30.11
CA ARG A 166 16.64 -81.77 -29.59
C ARG A 166 15.78 -80.57 -30.03
N ILE A 167 15.49 -80.48 -31.34
CA ILE A 167 14.64 -79.43 -31.92
C ILE A 167 13.23 -79.50 -31.34
N GLY A 168 12.63 -80.69 -31.25
CA GLY A 168 11.29 -80.87 -30.68
C GLY A 168 11.21 -80.44 -29.21
N GLU A 169 12.21 -80.77 -28.40
CA GLU A 169 12.31 -80.34 -27.00
C GLU A 169 12.53 -78.82 -26.89
N GLU A 170 13.35 -78.22 -27.76
CA GLU A 170 13.58 -76.78 -27.80
C GLU A 170 12.31 -76.02 -28.20
N LEU A 171 11.61 -76.49 -29.23
CA LEU A 171 10.35 -75.94 -29.70
C LEU A 171 9.29 -75.94 -28.59
N GLU A 172 9.16 -77.04 -27.85
CA GLU A 172 8.21 -77.12 -26.73
C GLU A 172 8.59 -76.14 -25.61
N ARG A 173 9.88 -76.00 -25.28
CA ARG A 173 10.34 -75.00 -24.31
C ARG A 173 9.97 -73.58 -24.73
N TRP A 174 10.20 -73.22 -25.99
CA TRP A 174 9.87 -71.88 -26.49
C TRP A 174 8.36 -71.64 -26.55
N ARG A 175 7.55 -72.65 -26.90
CA ARG A 175 6.07 -72.55 -26.84
C ARG A 175 5.58 -72.28 -25.42
N LEU A 176 6.11 -73.00 -24.43
CA LEU A 176 5.79 -72.77 -23.02
C LEU A 176 6.23 -71.36 -22.58
N GLN A 177 7.39 -70.89 -23.01
CA GLN A 177 7.87 -69.54 -22.73
C GLN A 177 6.98 -68.47 -23.37
N ALA A 178 6.54 -68.65 -24.62
CA ALA A 178 5.63 -67.73 -25.29
C ALA A 178 4.28 -67.61 -24.56
N VAL A 179 3.69 -68.74 -24.17
CA VAL A 179 2.43 -68.74 -23.39
C VAL A 179 2.63 -68.06 -22.04
N GLY A 180 3.71 -68.40 -21.31
CA GLY A 180 4.00 -67.79 -20.02
C GLY A 180 4.23 -66.28 -20.10
N ALA A 181 4.95 -65.82 -21.13
CA ALA A 181 5.17 -64.39 -21.37
C ALA A 181 3.90 -63.66 -21.80
N ALA A 182 3.02 -64.30 -22.60
CA ALA A 182 1.73 -63.74 -22.99
C ALA A 182 0.79 -63.58 -21.78
N ASP A 183 0.74 -64.58 -20.90
CA ASP A 183 -0.01 -64.52 -19.65
C ASP A 183 0.54 -63.42 -18.73
N ALA A 184 1.86 -63.27 -18.65
CA ALA A 184 2.51 -62.20 -17.90
C ALA A 184 2.17 -60.82 -18.48
N ALA A 185 2.24 -60.64 -19.80
CA ALA A 185 1.87 -59.38 -20.46
C ALA A 185 0.41 -59.01 -20.17
N GLU A 186 -0.51 -59.97 -20.21
CA GLU A 186 -1.91 -59.76 -19.86
C GLU A 186 -2.10 -59.38 -18.38
N ALA A 187 -1.37 -60.04 -17.47
CA ALA A 187 -1.40 -59.69 -16.05
C ALA A 187 -0.87 -58.26 -15.81
N HIS A 188 0.21 -57.86 -16.50
CA HIS A 188 0.75 -56.50 -16.44
C HIS A 188 -0.22 -55.48 -17.03
N ARG A 189 -0.91 -55.77 -18.14
CA ARG A 189 -1.95 -54.89 -18.71
C ARG A 189 -3.10 -54.66 -17.75
N ARG A 190 -3.55 -55.72 -17.06
CA ARG A 190 -4.60 -55.59 -16.01
C ARG A 190 -4.11 -54.77 -14.83
N ALA A 191 -2.86 -54.95 -14.40
CA ALA A 191 -2.28 -54.14 -13.34
C ALA A 191 -2.18 -52.66 -13.75
N ALA A 192 -1.70 -52.37 -14.96
CA ALA A 192 -1.63 -51.01 -15.50
C ALA A 192 -3.02 -50.35 -15.56
N ALA A 193 -4.06 -51.10 -15.98
CA ALA A 193 -5.44 -50.59 -16.01
C ALA A 193 -5.98 -50.22 -14.62
N LEU A 194 -5.64 -50.99 -13.58
CA LEU A 194 -6.00 -50.67 -12.20
C LEU A 194 -5.24 -49.43 -11.71
N ILE A 195 -3.93 -49.36 -11.94
CA ILE A 195 -3.10 -48.20 -11.57
C ILE A 195 -3.59 -46.93 -12.28
N LEU A 196 -4.00 -47.01 -13.55
CA LEU A 196 -4.58 -45.88 -14.27
C LEU A 196 -5.90 -45.41 -13.65
N ALA A 197 -6.73 -46.33 -13.14
CA ALA A 197 -7.94 -45.96 -12.42
C ALA A 197 -7.62 -45.24 -11.10
N ASP A 198 -6.64 -45.74 -10.35
CA ASP A 198 -6.16 -45.13 -9.10
C ASP A 198 -5.54 -43.75 -9.36
N LEU A 199 -4.74 -43.60 -10.43
CA LEU A 199 -4.18 -42.32 -10.86
C LEU A 199 -5.27 -41.30 -11.18
N ARG A 200 -6.31 -41.69 -11.92
CA ARG A 200 -7.45 -40.80 -12.21
C ARG A 200 -8.13 -40.34 -10.93
N ALA A 201 -8.36 -41.26 -10.00
CA ALA A 201 -8.94 -40.92 -8.69
C ALA A 201 -8.01 -40.01 -7.86
N ALA A 202 -6.68 -40.15 -7.97
CA ALA A 202 -5.73 -39.25 -7.32
C ALA A 202 -5.78 -37.83 -7.93
N VAL A 203 -5.80 -37.73 -9.26
CA VAL A 203 -5.90 -36.45 -9.98
C VAL A 203 -7.22 -35.74 -9.67
N ASP A 204 -8.35 -36.46 -9.66
CA ASP A 204 -9.65 -35.88 -9.33
C ASP A 204 -9.66 -35.31 -7.90
N ARG A 205 -9.06 -36.02 -6.94
CA ARG A 205 -8.91 -35.53 -5.55
C ARG A 205 -8.04 -34.29 -5.44
N GLU A 206 -6.91 -34.25 -6.16
CA GLU A 206 -6.03 -33.08 -6.22
C GLU A 206 -6.76 -31.85 -6.78
N ALA A 207 -7.55 -32.05 -7.85
CA ALA A 207 -8.34 -30.99 -8.46
C ALA A 207 -9.42 -30.47 -7.51
N GLU A 208 -10.15 -31.35 -6.82
CA GLU A 208 -11.15 -30.97 -5.82
C GLU A 208 -10.53 -30.15 -4.67
N LEU A 209 -9.39 -30.59 -4.13
CA LEU A 209 -8.66 -29.86 -3.09
C LEU A 209 -8.16 -28.49 -3.58
N SER A 210 -7.66 -28.42 -4.80
CA SER A 210 -7.17 -27.18 -5.40
C SER A 210 -8.28 -26.15 -5.56
N VAL A 211 -9.43 -26.55 -6.12
CA VAL A 211 -10.61 -25.69 -6.24
C VAL A 211 -11.08 -25.21 -4.86
N ALA A 212 -11.17 -26.12 -3.88
CA ALA A 212 -11.59 -25.76 -2.54
C ALA A 212 -10.61 -24.79 -1.84
N ALA A 213 -9.31 -24.92 -2.12
CA ALA A 213 -8.29 -24.00 -1.64
C ALA A 213 -8.42 -22.61 -2.29
N GLU A 214 -8.64 -22.54 -3.59
CA GLU A 214 -8.86 -21.29 -4.33
C GLU A 214 -10.10 -20.55 -3.80
N GLU A 215 -11.24 -21.23 -3.68
CA GLU A 215 -12.48 -20.65 -3.14
C GLU A 215 -12.29 -20.10 -1.72
N ARG A 216 -11.50 -20.78 -0.89
CA ARG A 216 -11.15 -20.28 0.44
C ARG A 216 -10.32 -19.00 0.36
N VAL A 217 -9.29 -18.98 -0.48
CA VAL A 217 -8.43 -17.81 -0.64
C VAL A 217 -9.27 -16.62 -1.08
N GLU A 218 -10.13 -16.78 -2.09
CA GLU A 218 -11.03 -15.74 -2.57
C GLU A 218 -11.97 -15.23 -1.47
N ARG A 219 -12.62 -16.15 -0.74
CA ARG A 219 -13.51 -15.80 0.38
C ARG A 219 -12.78 -15.01 1.47
N ARG A 220 -11.57 -15.44 1.85
CA ARG A 220 -10.76 -14.76 2.88
C ARG A 220 -10.26 -13.40 2.41
N LEU A 221 -9.88 -13.25 1.15
CA LEU A 221 -9.49 -11.96 0.58
C LEU A 221 -10.67 -10.99 0.56
N TYR A 222 -11.86 -11.46 0.19
CA TYR A 222 -13.09 -10.68 0.23
C TYR A 222 -13.47 -10.27 1.67
N GLU A 223 -13.37 -11.18 2.63
CA GLU A 223 -13.59 -10.90 4.05
C GLU A 223 -12.61 -9.83 4.56
N VAL A 224 -11.31 -9.97 4.26
CA VAL A 224 -10.29 -8.97 4.62
C VAL A 224 -10.58 -7.61 4.00
N GLN A 225 -10.99 -7.56 2.73
CA GLN A 225 -11.37 -6.31 2.08
C GLN A 225 -12.59 -5.67 2.76
N THR A 226 -13.59 -6.48 3.12
CA THR A 226 -14.79 -6.02 3.82
C THR A 226 -14.45 -5.47 5.19
N ILE A 227 -13.61 -6.18 5.97
CA ILE A 227 -13.12 -5.71 7.28
C ILE A 227 -12.40 -4.37 7.13
N ARG A 228 -11.50 -4.23 6.15
CA ARG A 228 -10.80 -2.96 5.91
C ARG A 228 -11.74 -1.81 5.58
N GLN A 229 -12.81 -2.07 4.82
CA GLN A 229 -13.82 -1.05 4.51
C GLN A 229 -14.62 -0.66 5.76
N LEU A 230 -15.01 -1.64 6.57
CA LEU A 230 -15.70 -1.41 7.84
C LEU A 230 -14.82 -0.63 8.83
N ASP A 231 -13.55 -0.99 8.96
CA ASP A 231 -12.57 -0.29 9.81
C ASP A 231 -12.38 1.16 9.35
N ALA A 232 -12.26 1.38 8.04
CA ALA A 232 -12.13 2.73 7.49
C ALA A 232 -13.40 3.58 7.71
N ALA A 233 -14.58 2.98 7.56
CA ALA A 233 -15.85 3.64 7.84
C ALA A 233 -15.97 3.99 9.32
N LEU A 234 -15.69 3.04 10.22
CA LEU A 234 -15.71 3.25 11.66
C LEU A 234 -14.69 4.32 12.11
N ALA A 235 -13.49 4.31 11.54
CA ALA A 235 -12.49 5.34 11.80
C ALA A 235 -12.98 6.74 11.38
N ALA A 236 -13.62 6.86 10.21
CA ALA A 236 -14.20 8.12 9.75
C ALA A 236 -15.37 8.60 10.63
N GLU A 237 -16.20 7.68 11.14
CA GLU A 237 -17.26 7.98 12.10
C GLU A 237 -16.69 8.51 13.42
N ILE A 238 -15.66 7.86 13.96
CA ILE A 238 -14.95 8.30 15.17
C ILE A 238 -14.36 9.70 14.95
N GLU A 239 -13.67 9.94 13.84
CA GLU A 239 -13.10 11.26 13.52
C GLU A 239 -14.17 12.35 13.34
N ALA A 240 -15.35 12.00 12.81
CA ALA A 240 -16.46 12.94 12.72
C ALA A 240 -17.01 13.28 14.12
N ALA A 241 -17.23 12.28 14.97
CA ALA A 241 -17.69 12.48 16.35
C ALA A 241 -16.70 13.33 17.17
N GLU A 242 -15.40 13.06 17.08
CA GLU A 242 -14.37 13.84 17.76
C GLU A 242 -14.33 15.30 17.28
N ARG A 243 -14.53 15.54 15.98
CA ARG A 243 -14.65 16.90 15.43
C ARG A 243 -15.89 17.63 15.94
N GLU A 244 -17.01 16.94 16.09
CA GLU A 244 -18.22 17.52 16.66
C GLU A 244 -18.04 17.90 18.13
N ILE A 245 -17.40 17.03 18.92
CA ILE A 245 -17.05 17.29 20.32
C ILE A 245 -16.10 18.49 20.40
N ALA A 246 -15.04 18.52 19.59
CA ALA A 246 -14.10 19.65 19.55
C ALA A 246 -14.82 20.96 19.19
N ALA A 247 -15.70 20.95 18.19
CA ALA A 247 -16.49 22.12 17.81
C ALA A 247 -17.47 22.55 18.92
N ALA A 248 -18.06 21.60 19.65
CA ALA A 248 -18.92 21.91 20.80
C ALA A 248 -18.14 22.57 21.94
N LEU A 249 -16.94 22.07 22.25
CA LEU A 249 -16.05 22.65 23.25
C LEU A 249 -15.62 24.08 22.86
N GLU A 250 -15.28 24.32 21.60
CA GLU A 250 -14.94 25.66 21.12
C GLU A 250 -16.12 26.63 21.18
N ARG A 251 -17.34 26.18 20.83
CA ARG A 251 -18.56 26.99 21.05
C ARG A 251 -18.75 27.33 22.52
N GLN A 252 -18.62 26.35 23.41
CA GLN A 252 -18.76 26.56 24.85
C GLN A 252 -17.74 27.57 25.38
N ARG A 253 -16.47 27.45 24.98
CA ARG A 253 -15.40 28.39 25.35
C ARG A 253 -15.68 29.80 24.84
N ALA A 254 -16.12 29.94 23.58
CA ALA A 254 -16.46 31.23 23.01
C ALA A 254 -17.66 31.88 23.72
N GLU A 255 -18.69 31.11 24.07
CA GLU A 255 -19.82 31.58 24.87
C GLU A 255 -19.40 32.02 26.27
N GLU A 256 -18.54 31.26 26.95
CA GLU A 256 -18.00 31.61 28.26
C GLU A 256 -17.17 32.90 28.20
N GLU A 257 -16.30 33.04 27.20
CA GLU A 257 -15.51 34.26 27.01
C GLU A 257 -16.40 35.46 26.69
N ALA A 258 -17.43 35.29 25.86
CA ALA A 258 -18.41 36.33 25.57
C ALA A 258 -19.18 36.75 26.84
N ARG A 259 -19.58 35.79 27.69
CA ARG A 259 -20.20 36.07 28.99
C ARG A 259 -19.28 36.89 29.89
N ARG A 260 -18.01 36.50 30.01
CA ARG A 260 -16.99 37.24 30.79
C ARG A 260 -16.81 38.67 30.26
N ARG A 261 -16.68 38.84 28.94
CA ARG A 261 -16.55 40.17 28.31
C ARG A 261 -17.79 41.04 28.55
N ALA A 262 -18.99 40.46 28.48
CA ALA A 262 -20.23 41.17 28.75
C ALA A 262 -20.34 41.60 30.22
N GLU A 263 -19.93 40.74 31.16
CA GLU A 263 -19.89 41.06 32.58
C GLU A 263 -18.88 42.19 32.89
N GLU A 264 -17.67 42.11 32.33
CA GLU A 264 -16.67 43.18 32.46
C GLU A 264 -17.15 44.51 31.86
N ALA A 265 -17.82 44.47 30.70
CA ALA A 265 -18.40 45.65 30.09
C ALA A 265 -19.52 46.27 30.95
N ARG A 266 -20.38 45.44 31.56
CA ARG A 266 -21.39 45.89 32.53
C ARG A 266 -20.74 46.56 33.73
N ARG A 267 -19.70 45.95 34.31
CA ARG A 267 -18.96 46.54 35.44
C ARG A 267 -18.36 47.91 35.06
N ARG A 268 -17.70 48.01 33.90
CA ARG A 268 -17.15 49.29 33.42
C ARG A 268 -18.23 50.34 33.17
N ALA A 269 -19.37 49.95 32.61
CA ALA A 269 -20.49 50.87 32.38
C ALA A 269 -21.09 51.38 33.70
N GLU A 270 -21.20 50.52 34.71
CA GLU A 270 -21.64 50.89 36.04
C GLU A 270 -20.65 51.82 36.75
N GLU A 271 -19.34 51.51 36.71
CA GLU A 271 -18.29 52.40 37.22
C GLU A 271 -18.32 53.77 36.52
N ALA A 272 -18.52 53.81 35.20
CA ALA A 272 -18.64 55.05 34.44
C ALA A 272 -19.91 55.84 34.80
N ARG A 273 -21.04 55.16 35.03
CA ARG A 273 -22.29 55.79 35.50
C ARG A 273 -22.08 56.45 36.87
N LEU A 274 -21.47 55.73 37.81
CA LEU A 274 -21.18 56.25 39.15
C LEU A 274 -20.24 57.46 39.11
N ARG A 275 -19.20 57.42 38.26
CA ARG A 275 -18.31 58.58 38.04
C ARG A 275 -19.06 59.78 37.44
N ALA A 276 -19.90 59.56 36.43
CA ALA A 276 -20.69 60.63 35.83
C ALA A 276 -21.70 61.25 36.83
N GLU A 277 -22.28 60.43 37.71
CA GLU A 277 -23.13 60.92 38.80
C GLU A 277 -22.34 61.76 39.81
N GLN A 278 -21.12 61.34 40.18
CA GLN A 278 -20.21 62.12 41.04
C GLN A 278 -19.82 63.45 40.39
N GLU A 279 -19.36 63.43 39.14
CA GLU A 279 -18.99 64.63 38.38
C GLU A 279 -20.20 65.59 38.21
N ALA A 280 -21.40 65.06 38.00
CA ALA A 280 -22.62 65.87 37.90
C ALA A 280 -23.07 66.43 39.27
N ALA A 281 -22.74 65.76 40.38
CA ALA A 281 -22.96 66.28 41.72
C ALA A 281 -21.95 67.39 42.05
N GLU A 282 -20.67 67.19 41.72
CA GLU A 282 -19.61 68.20 41.85
C GLU A 282 -19.89 69.43 40.98
N GLY A 283 -20.30 69.23 39.72
CA GLY A 283 -20.69 70.31 38.81
C GLY A 283 -21.92 71.09 39.30
N ARG A 284 -22.89 70.42 39.94
CA ARG A 284 -24.04 71.09 40.59
C ARG A 284 -23.61 71.88 41.82
N ALA A 285 -22.76 71.32 42.67
CA ALA A 285 -22.21 72.03 43.83
C ALA A 285 -21.38 73.26 43.41
N LEU A 286 -20.62 73.17 42.29
CA LEU A 286 -19.91 74.32 41.72
C LEU A 286 -20.87 75.36 41.15
N ALA A 287 -21.92 74.94 40.41
CA ALA A 287 -22.89 75.85 39.82
C ALA A 287 -23.76 76.58 40.85
N GLU A 288 -24.06 75.95 41.98
CA GLU A 288 -24.81 76.56 43.09
C GLU A 288 -23.95 77.55 43.91
N SER A 289 -22.64 77.61 43.66
CA SER A 289 -21.69 78.54 44.29
C SER A 289 -21.30 79.75 43.43
N VAL A 290 -21.86 79.91 42.21
CA VAL A 290 -21.48 80.97 41.26
C VAL A 290 -22.68 81.84 40.88
N ASP A 291 -22.64 83.10 41.30
CA ASP A 291 -23.59 84.18 40.96
C ASP A 291 -23.38 84.67 39.51
N PRO A 292 -24.41 84.81 38.65
CA PRO A 292 -24.23 85.02 37.20
C PRO A 292 -23.93 86.47 36.76
N SER A 293 -23.55 87.38 37.66
CA SER A 293 -23.26 88.78 37.28
C SER A 293 -22.08 89.40 38.03
N ASP A 294 -20.84 88.95 37.78
CA ASP A 294 -19.66 89.82 37.95
C ASP A 294 -18.42 89.27 37.20
N SER A 295 -17.84 90.08 36.32
CA SER A 295 -16.75 89.73 35.39
C SER A 295 -15.35 89.90 36.00
N GLY A 296 -15.11 89.30 37.17
CA GLY A 296 -13.87 89.43 37.94
C GLY A 296 -12.65 88.64 37.42
N LEU A 297 -12.51 88.42 36.11
CA LEU A 297 -11.29 87.79 35.58
C LEU A 297 -10.11 88.76 35.75
N PRO A 298 -9.01 88.38 36.45
CA PRO A 298 -7.82 89.20 36.53
C PRO A 298 -7.09 89.22 35.19
N LEU A 299 -7.49 90.17 34.33
CA LEU A 299 -6.93 90.39 33.00
C LEU A 299 -5.85 91.48 33.03
N VAL A 300 -4.81 91.30 32.23
CA VAL A 300 -3.70 92.25 32.06
C VAL A 300 -3.37 92.40 30.58
N TRP A 301 -2.91 93.59 30.21
CA TRP A 301 -2.39 93.86 28.88
C TRP A 301 -0.88 93.59 28.83
N VAL A 302 -0.47 92.64 27.99
CA VAL A 302 0.93 92.25 27.79
C VAL A 302 1.22 92.25 26.30
N ARG A 303 2.23 93.04 25.87
CA ARG A 303 2.71 93.06 24.48
C ARG A 303 1.59 93.22 23.42
N GLY A 304 0.50 93.93 23.77
CA GLY A 304 -0.65 94.14 22.88
C GLY A 304 -1.76 93.09 22.95
N PHE A 305 -1.70 92.14 23.89
CA PHE A 305 -2.75 91.15 24.13
C PHE A 305 -3.36 91.35 25.52
N GLU A 306 -4.69 91.34 25.62
CA GLU A 306 -5.39 91.24 26.90
C GLU A 306 -5.51 89.77 27.29
N VAL A 307 -4.90 89.36 28.40
CA VAL A 307 -4.86 87.94 28.80
C VAL A 307 -5.02 87.81 30.31
N HIS A 308 -5.36 86.61 30.78
CA HIS A 308 -5.40 86.33 32.21
C HIS A 308 -3.99 86.40 32.81
N VAL A 309 -3.86 86.94 34.04
CA VAL A 309 -2.57 87.05 34.77
C VAL A 309 -1.74 85.76 34.75
N GLN A 310 -2.40 84.61 34.73
CA GLN A 310 -1.76 83.28 34.71
C GLN A 310 -0.88 83.05 33.49
N ILE A 311 -1.22 83.59 32.32
CA ILE A 311 -0.44 83.43 31.09
C ILE A 311 0.36 84.68 30.71
N ALA A 312 0.29 85.74 31.53
CA ALA A 312 0.93 87.02 31.24
C ALA A 312 2.44 86.87 30.97
N GLU A 313 3.17 86.18 31.86
CA GLU A 313 4.61 85.93 31.71
C GLU A 313 4.92 85.01 30.52
N ALA A 314 4.08 84.01 30.28
CA ALA A 314 4.20 83.11 29.14
C ALA A 314 4.07 83.85 27.80
N VAL A 315 3.09 84.76 27.70
CA VAL A 315 2.86 85.58 26.50
C VAL A 315 4.00 86.59 26.32
N ASP A 316 4.45 87.27 27.38
CA ASP A 316 5.58 88.20 27.30
C ASP A 316 6.85 87.49 26.79
N GLY A 317 7.18 86.35 27.40
CA GLY A 317 8.36 85.56 27.05
C GLY A 317 8.30 85.02 25.62
N LEU A 318 7.15 84.52 25.18
CA LEU A 318 6.98 84.03 23.81
C LEU A 318 7.14 85.16 22.79
N VAL A 319 6.49 86.31 23.00
CA VAL A 319 6.59 87.44 22.07
C VAL A 319 8.02 87.97 22.02
N ALA A 320 8.69 88.11 23.15
CA ALA A 320 10.09 88.53 23.21
C ALA A 320 11.04 87.54 22.48
N ALA A 321 10.83 86.23 22.65
CA ALA A 321 11.63 85.21 21.96
C ALA A 321 11.41 85.24 20.44
N MET A 322 10.18 85.48 20.00
CA MET A 322 9.82 85.57 18.58
C MET A 322 10.36 86.87 17.94
N GLU A 323 10.34 87.99 18.66
CA GLU A 323 10.98 89.26 18.25
C GLU A 323 12.50 89.09 18.07
N ALA A 324 13.16 88.35 18.98
CA ALA A 324 14.59 88.05 18.87
C ALA A 324 14.95 87.21 17.63
N GLU A 325 14.01 86.41 17.12
CA GLU A 325 14.15 85.66 15.86
C GLU A 325 13.73 86.48 14.62
N GLY A 326 13.35 87.75 14.79
CA GLY A 326 12.99 88.66 13.70
C GLY A 326 11.53 88.60 13.26
N PHE A 327 10.64 87.97 14.06
CA PHE A 327 9.21 87.96 13.81
C PHE A 327 8.49 89.05 14.60
N ASN A 328 7.51 89.71 13.98
CA ASN A 328 6.72 90.75 14.61
C ASN A 328 5.30 90.23 14.85
N LEU A 329 5.04 89.82 16.09
CA LEU A 329 3.76 89.23 16.48
C LEU A 329 2.77 90.28 16.98
N GLY A 330 1.50 90.08 16.63
CA GLY A 330 0.36 90.77 17.21
C GLY A 330 -0.87 89.86 17.17
N GLY A 331 -2.05 90.35 17.55
CA GLY A 331 -3.28 89.56 17.46
C GLY A 331 -4.26 89.85 18.58
N TRP A 332 -4.97 88.83 19.06
CA TRP A 332 -6.05 88.96 20.03
C TRP A 332 -5.93 87.95 21.17
N GLY A 333 -6.33 88.37 22.38
CA GLY A 333 -6.36 87.52 23.57
C GLY A 333 -7.80 87.30 24.04
N TYR A 334 -8.14 87.83 25.21
CA TYR A 334 -9.45 87.72 25.85
C TYR A 334 -10.60 88.15 24.93
N ARG A 335 -11.73 87.44 25.06
CA ARG A 335 -12.99 87.74 24.39
C ARG A 335 -14.13 87.51 25.36
N THR A 336 -15.07 88.44 25.45
CA THR A 336 -16.27 88.28 26.29
C THR A 336 -17.21 87.18 25.77
N ALA A 337 -18.07 86.65 26.64
CA ALA A 337 -19.09 85.67 26.25
C ALA A 337 -20.04 86.21 25.15
N THR A 338 -20.37 87.50 25.21
CA THR A 338 -21.20 88.18 24.20
C THR A 338 -20.51 88.21 22.84
N GLU A 339 -19.22 88.52 22.79
CA GLU A 339 -18.43 88.47 21.55
C GLU A 339 -18.32 87.05 21.00
N GLN A 340 -18.21 86.04 21.87
CA GLN A 340 -18.20 84.63 21.46
C GLN A 340 -19.55 84.20 20.87
N ILE A 341 -20.67 84.65 21.44
CA ILE A 341 -22.02 84.45 20.89
C ILE A 341 -22.14 85.11 19.51
N ASN A 342 -21.68 86.35 19.37
CA ASN A 342 -21.70 87.08 18.11
C ASN A 342 -20.85 86.40 17.04
N LEU A 343 -19.67 85.87 17.41
CA LEU A 343 -18.83 85.12 16.49
C LEU A 343 -19.52 83.85 15.99
N ARG A 344 -20.24 83.14 16.87
CA ARG A 344 -21.04 81.99 16.43
C ARG A 344 -22.23 82.37 15.55
N ARG A 345 -22.91 83.48 15.82
CA ARG A 345 -23.96 83.99 14.92
C ARG A 345 -23.42 84.17 13.49
N SER A 346 -22.21 84.72 13.39
CA SER A 346 -21.54 84.95 12.10
C SER A 346 -21.05 83.66 11.43
N ASN A 347 -20.43 82.74 12.18
CA ASN A 347 -19.71 81.59 11.60
C ASN A 347 -20.54 80.30 11.55
N CYS A 348 -21.58 80.20 12.38
CA CYS A 348 -22.38 79.00 12.58
C CYS A 348 -23.84 79.16 12.14
N GLY A 349 -24.38 80.38 12.14
CA GLY A 349 -25.79 80.70 11.95
C GLY A 349 -26.45 81.25 13.22
N ALA A 350 -27.64 81.82 13.10
CA ALA A 350 -28.25 82.67 14.13
C ALA A 350 -29.29 81.96 15.03
N SER A 351 -29.62 80.69 14.78
CA SER A 351 -30.57 79.96 15.63
C SER A 351 -29.97 79.59 17.00
N GLU A 352 -30.81 79.37 18.01
CA GLU A 352 -30.34 78.94 19.34
C GLU A 352 -29.55 77.64 19.27
N TRP A 353 -29.99 76.69 18.42
CA TRP A 353 -29.25 75.46 18.21
C TRP A 353 -27.85 75.74 17.62
N GLU A 354 -27.73 76.65 16.65
CA GLU A 354 -26.44 77.00 16.03
C GLU A 354 -25.46 77.69 16.98
N ILE A 355 -25.99 78.50 17.90
CA ILE A 355 -25.21 79.23 18.90
C ILE A 355 -24.78 78.30 20.05
N TRP A 356 -25.69 77.51 20.62
CA TRP A 356 -25.43 76.79 21.86
C TRP A 356 -25.06 75.32 21.67
N SER A 357 -25.50 74.69 20.58
CA SER A 357 -25.47 73.23 20.43
C SER A 357 -24.79 72.72 19.16
N LYS A 358 -24.65 73.52 18.09
CA LYS A 358 -24.00 73.08 16.85
C LYS A 358 -22.53 72.72 17.13
N PRO A 359 -22.03 71.56 16.66
CA PRO A 359 -20.62 71.20 16.86
C PRO A 359 -19.68 72.24 16.24
N SER A 360 -18.66 72.66 16.99
CA SER A 360 -17.72 73.74 16.59
C SER A 360 -17.08 73.51 15.21
N SER A 361 -16.76 72.25 14.88
CA SER A 361 -16.16 71.83 13.62
C SER A 361 -17.06 72.02 12.39
N THR A 362 -18.35 72.23 12.59
CA THR A 362 -19.32 72.43 11.49
C THR A 362 -19.58 73.91 11.17
N CYS A 363 -19.01 74.83 11.95
CA CYS A 363 -18.98 76.26 11.64
C CYS A 363 -17.86 76.57 10.64
N ARG A 364 -17.98 77.69 9.92
CA ARG A 364 -16.94 78.13 8.97
C ARG A 364 -16.60 79.61 9.22
N PRO A 365 -15.41 79.92 9.77
CA PRO A 365 -14.42 78.99 10.35
C PRO A 365 -14.97 78.24 11.60
N PRO A 366 -14.33 77.15 12.06
CA PRO A 366 -14.68 76.52 13.32
C PRO A 366 -14.73 77.54 14.45
N THR A 367 -15.67 77.42 15.37
CA THR A 367 -15.85 78.38 16.46
C THR A 367 -16.32 77.65 17.69
N ALA A 368 -15.72 77.88 18.85
CA ALA A 368 -16.10 77.23 20.11
C ALA A 368 -17.51 77.65 20.57
N ARG A 369 -18.19 76.80 21.35
CA ARG A 369 -19.48 77.14 21.98
C ARG A 369 -19.24 78.19 23.09
N PRO A 370 -20.17 79.12 23.35
CA PRO A 370 -20.01 80.06 24.46
C PRO A 370 -19.83 79.32 25.80
N GLY A 371 -19.00 79.86 26.68
CA GLY A 371 -18.58 79.24 27.94
C GLY A 371 -17.60 78.07 27.80
N ARG A 372 -17.15 77.75 26.57
CA ARG A 372 -16.18 76.67 26.29
C ARG A 372 -14.91 77.17 25.60
N SER A 373 -14.84 78.43 25.20
CA SER A 373 -13.65 79.01 24.56
C SER A 373 -12.60 79.39 25.59
N ASN A 374 -11.33 79.06 25.33
CA ASN A 374 -10.23 79.55 26.18
C ASN A 374 -10.03 81.08 26.05
N HIS A 375 -10.49 81.72 24.97
CA HIS A 375 -10.53 83.18 24.87
C HIS A 375 -11.48 83.81 25.90
N GLU A 376 -12.58 83.14 26.26
CA GLU A 376 -13.52 83.60 27.30
C GLU A 376 -12.92 83.54 28.71
N ARG A 377 -11.79 82.86 28.87
CA ARG A 377 -11.06 82.74 30.14
C ARG A 377 -9.76 83.55 30.14
N GLY A 378 -9.42 84.20 29.02
CA GLY A 378 -8.14 84.89 28.83
C GLY A 378 -6.93 83.95 28.80
N LEU A 379 -7.15 82.65 28.50
CA LEU A 379 -6.11 81.60 28.51
C LEU A 379 -5.68 81.17 27.10
N ALA A 380 -6.06 81.95 26.09
CA ALA A 380 -5.68 81.74 24.70
C ALA A 380 -5.33 83.05 24.00
N ILE A 381 -4.48 82.95 22.98
CA ILE A 381 -4.12 84.01 22.06
C ILE A 381 -4.23 83.51 20.61
N ASP A 382 -4.77 84.36 19.75
CA ASP A 382 -4.76 84.19 18.30
C ASP A 382 -3.68 85.10 17.71
N LEU A 383 -2.68 84.52 17.05
CA LEU A 383 -1.47 85.20 16.61
C LEU A 383 -1.49 85.58 15.13
N THR A 384 -0.97 86.77 14.86
CA THR A 384 -0.68 87.33 13.54
C THR A 384 0.82 87.64 13.44
N ASN A 385 1.37 87.59 12.23
CA ASN A 385 2.74 88.03 11.94
C ASN A 385 2.69 89.20 10.95
N ASN A 386 3.30 90.33 11.29
CA ASN A 386 3.21 91.58 10.52
C ASN A 386 1.75 91.95 10.17
N GLY A 387 0.82 91.76 11.12
CA GLY A 387 -0.61 92.04 10.96
C GLY A 387 -1.39 91.04 10.10
N ARG A 388 -0.78 89.94 9.65
CA ARG A 388 -1.45 88.88 8.87
C ARG A 388 -1.64 87.62 9.71
N LEU A 389 -2.84 87.05 9.69
CA LEU A 389 -3.16 85.81 10.41
C LEU A 389 -2.24 84.67 9.95
N ILE A 390 -1.72 83.90 10.91
CA ILE A 390 -0.84 82.77 10.62
C ILE A 390 -1.72 81.57 10.22
N THR A 391 -1.91 81.37 8.92
CA THR A 391 -2.83 80.34 8.37
C THR A 391 -2.12 79.10 7.83
N SER A 392 -0.78 79.12 7.71
CA SER A 392 0.01 78.00 7.16
C SER A 392 1.05 77.49 8.16
N ARG A 393 1.02 76.17 8.38
CA ARG A 393 1.99 75.45 9.22
C ARG A 393 3.38 75.36 8.61
N ASN A 394 3.50 75.63 7.31
CA ASN A 394 4.78 75.63 6.60
C ASN A 394 5.44 77.02 6.61
N SER A 395 4.81 78.03 7.20
CA SER A 395 5.42 79.35 7.35
C SER A 395 6.55 79.33 8.37
N ALA A 396 7.62 80.09 8.13
CA ALA A 396 8.75 80.20 9.05
C ALA A 396 8.30 80.66 10.46
N VAL A 397 7.33 81.58 10.52
CA VAL A 397 6.77 82.06 11.80
C VAL A 397 6.02 80.97 12.57
N PHE A 398 5.24 80.11 11.89
CA PHE A 398 4.58 79.00 12.56
C PHE A 398 5.59 77.97 13.06
N GLN A 399 6.62 77.66 12.27
CA GLN A 399 7.67 76.71 12.68
C GLN A 399 8.46 77.23 13.88
N ALA A 400 8.72 78.54 13.95
CA ALA A 400 9.31 79.18 15.12
C ALA A 400 8.38 79.10 16.35
N LEU A 401 7.09 79.44 16.20
CA LEU A 401 6.10 79.30 17.28
C LEU A 401 6.00 77.85 17.77
N GLN A 402 5.99 76.87 16.88
CA GLN A 402 5.92 75.45 17.23
C GLN A 402 7.10 74.97 18.07
N ARG A 403 8.27 75.61 17.90
CA ARG A 403 9.47 75.33 18.69
C ARG A 403 9.51 76.13 20.00
N LEU A 404 9.08 77.39 20.00
CA LEU A 404 9.22 78.31 21.12
C LEU A 404 8.03 78.27 22.09
N ALA A 405 6.79 78.29 21.60
CA ALA A 405 5.60 78.39 22.44
C ALA A 405 5.45 77.28 23.50
N PRO A 406 5.81 76.01 23.24
CA PRO A 406 5.76 74.98 24.28
C PRO A 406 6.67 75.26 25.49
N GLN A 407 7.77 76.00 25.29
CA GLN A 407 8.70 76.37 26.37
C GLN A 407 8.06 77.36 27.35
N PHE A 408 7.06 78.12 26.89
CA PHE A 408 6.25 79.04 27.70
C PHE A 408 4.91 78.41 28.13
N GLY A 409 4.71 77.11 27.93
CA GLY A 409 3.49 76.41 28.32
C GLY A 409 2.29 76.63 27.40
N LEU A 410 2.48 77.24 26.23
CA LEU A 410 1.43 77.44 25.23
C LEU A 410 1.47 76.33 24.17
N LYS A 411 0.29 75.83 23.82
CA LYS A 411 0.08 74.69 22.90
C LYS A 411 -0.80 75.11 21.74
N ASN A 412 -0.45 74.69 20.53
CA ASN A 412 -1.27 74.95 19.35
C ASN A 412 -2.52 74.08 19.34
N LEU A 413 -3.65 74.64 18.93
CA LEU A 413 -4.79 73.87 18.47
C LEU A 413 -4.50 73.32 17.06
N PRO A 414 -4.45 71.98 16.85
CA PRO A 414 -4.01 71.41 15.56
C PRO A 414 -4.88 71.76 14.35
N SER A 415 -6.11 72.23 14.53
CA SER A 415 -6.94 72.73 13.42
C SER A 415 -6.65 74.18 13.04
N GLU A 416 -6.06 74.98 13.94
CA GLU A 416 -5.95 76.43 13.82
C GLU A 416 -4.50 76.90 14.07
N PRO A 417 -3.69 77.11 13.01
CA PRO A 417 -2.28 77.44 13.16
C PRO A 417 -2.02 78.76 13.92
N TRP A 418 -2.99 79.67 13.94
CA TRP A 418 -2.91 80.94 14.65
C TRP A 418 -3.22 80.81 16.15
N HIS A 419 -3.90 79.75 16.60
CA HIS A 419 -4.46 79.66 17.95
C HIS A 419 -3.53 78.93 18.91
N TRP A 420 -3.23 79.56 20.04
CA TRP A 420 -2.36 79.02 21.09
C TRP A 420 -2.97 79.23 22.47
N SER A 421 -3.05 78.15 23.26
CA SER A 421 -3.66 78.17 24.60
C SER A 421 -2.91 77.27 25.57
N VAL A 422 -3.28 77.30 26.85
CA VAL A 422 -2.65 76.46 27.89
C VAL A 422 -2.83 74.95 27.68
N ASP A 423 -3.85 74.54 26.92
CA ASP A 423 -4.23 73.13 26.72
C ASP A 423 -4.31 72.72 25.24
N GLY A 424 -4.24 73.66 24.30
CA GLY A 424 -4.32 73.42 22.85
C GLY A 424 -5.72 73.03 22.39
N ARG A 425 -6.77 73.48 23.08
CA ARG A 425 -8.18 73.16 22.80
C ARG A 425 -9.07 74.38 22.61
#